data_AF-A0A1F6XL07-F1
#
_entry.id   AF-A0A1F6XL07-F1
#
_cell.length_a   1.000
_cell.length_b   1.000
_cell.length_c   1.000
_cell.angle_alpha   90.00
_cell.angle_beta   90.00
_cell.angle_gamma   90.00
#
_symmetry.space_group_name_H-M   'P 1'
#
loop_
_entity.id
_entity.type
_entity.pdbx_description
1 polymer ?
#
loop_
_entity_poly.entity_id
_entity_poly.type
_entity_poly.pdbx_seq_one_letter_code
_entity_poly.pdbx_strand_id
1 'polypeptide(L)'
;MDISRELAIKILKYLDQHPNFYFPFLIMCQEYTPEDDDFVEIEPNEWEMIAKDDIYQTFQLWENLQDLYEETIELMSKGFIDKITNESLEKHITELAKNYRREWKEKLSESAKIKEYGFNEFIDGKAEAYEDCLEIIINYRV
;
A
#
# COMPACT_ATOMS: atom_id res chain seq x y z
N MET A 1 9.13 -9.29 -9.98
CA MET A 1 7.82 -8.60 -10.02
C MET A 1 8.04 -7.18 -10.49
N ASP A 2 7.38 -6.75 -11.57
CA ASP A 2 7.46 -5.36 -12.04
C ASP A 2 6.85 -4.40 -11.03
N ILE A 3 7.53 -3.28 -10.78
CA ILE A 3 7.05 -2.22 -9.88
C ILE A 3 7.19 -0.85 -10.55
N SER A 4 6.37 0.12 -10.12
CA SER A 4 6.50 1.49 -10.61
C SER A 4 7.77 2.16 -10.05
N ARG A 5 8.34 3.10 -10.82
CA ARG A 5 9.43 3.99 -10.36
C ARG A 5 9.10 4.67 -9.03
N GLU A 6 7.86 5.14 -8.87
CA GLU A 6 7.41 5.77 -7.63
C GLU A 6 7.48 4.80 -6.44
N LEU A 7 7.03 3.55 -6.63
CA LEU A 7 7.10 2.53 -5.60
C LEU A 7 8.54 2.16 -5.28
N ALA A 8 9.41 2.00 -6.29
CA ALA A 8 10.83 1.72 -6.10
C ALA A 8 11.51 2.81 -5.24
N ILE A 9 11.28 4.08 -5.56
CA ILE A 9 11.82 5.21 -4.78
C ILE A 9 11.29 5.20 -3.33
N LYS A 10 9.99 4.92 -3.13
CA LYS A 10 9.40 4.80 -1.78
C LYS A 10 10.07 3.70 -0.96
N ILE A 11 10.30 2.53 -1.57
CA ILE A 11 10.96 1.41 -0.90
C ILE A 11 12.41 1.75 -0.57
N LEU A 12 13.22 2.16 -1.55
CA LEU A 12 14.64 2.50 -1.33
C LEU A 12 14.79 3.55 -0.22
N LYS A 13 13.99 4.62 -0.27
CA LYS A 13 13.98 5.66 0.76
C LYS A 13 13.61 5.12 2.14
N TYR A 14 12.64 4.22 2.23
CA TYR A 14 12.26 3.62 3.51
C TYR A 14 13.39 2.76 4.08
N LEU A 15 14.03 1.93 3.25
CA LEU A 15 15.14 1.06 3.65
C LEU A 15 16.36 1.86 4.11
N ASP A 16 16.68 2.96 3.43
CA ASP A 16 17.73 3.91 3.81
C ASP A 16 17.48 4.52 5.21
N GLN A 17 16.21 4.85 5.50
CA GLN A 17 15.80 5.40 6.80
C GLN A 17 15.68 4.35 7.91
N HIS A 18 15.55 3.07 7.57
CA HIS A 18 15.29 1.97 8.51
C HIS A 18 16.27 0.80 8.25
N PRO A 19 17.58 0.97 8.49
CA PRO A 19 18.59 -0.04 8.15
C PRO A 19 18.44 -1.39 8.88
N ASN A 20 17.67 -1.42 9.97
CA ASN A 20 17.37 -2.66 10.71
C ASN A 20 16.11 -3.39 10.20
N PHE A 21 15.41 -2.82 9.21
CA PHE A 21 14.23 -3.43 8.65
C PHE A 21 14.63 -4.55 7.69
N TYR A 22 14.15 -5.75 7.95
CA TYR A 22 14.38 -6.87 7.07
C TYR A 22 13.47 -6.78 5.84
N PHE A 23 14.06 -6.66 4.65
CA PHE A 23 13.36 -6.66 3.37
C PHE A 23 13.93 -7.78 2.47
N PRO A 24 13.15 -8.81 2.13
CA PRO A 24 13.66 -10.03 1.48
C PRO A 24 13.77 -9.92 -0.05
N PHE A 25 13.81 -8.69 -0.59
CA PHE A 25 13.82 -8.44 -2.02
C PHE A 25 14.97 -7.50 -2.41
N LEU A 26 15.53 -7.73 -3.58
CA LEU A 26 16.40 -6.79 -4.27
C LEU A 26 15.54 -5.86 -5.13
N ILE A 27 15.93 -4.59 -5.18
CA ILE A 27 15.37 -3.63 -6.14
C ILE A 27 16.31 -3.58 -7.32
N MET A 28 15.79 -3.98 -8.48
CA MET A 28 16.56 -4.03 -9.71
C MET A 28 16.10 -2.92 -10.65
N CYS A 29 17.04 -2.27 -11.34
CA CYS A 29 16.77 -1.27 -12.37
C CYS A 29 17.50 -1.64 -13.67
N GLN A 30 16.82 -1.49 -14.80
CA GLN A 30 17.40 -1.82 -16.11
C GLN A 30 18.30 -0.69 -16.63
N GLU A 31 17.92 0.57 -16.47
CA GLU A 31 18.66 1.71 -17.04
C GLU A 31 19.81 2.20 -16.16
N TYR A 32 20.40 1.32 -15.33
CA TYR A 32 21.43 1.73 -14.38
C TYR A 32 22.73 2.16 -15.06
N THR A 33 23.11 1.45 -16.12
CA THR A 33 24.24 1.77 -17.00
C THR A 33 23.76 1.85 -18.45
N PRO A 34 24.15 2.88 -19.24
CA PRO A 34 23.76 2.98 -20.65
C PRO A 34 24.29 1.85 -21.54
N GLU A 35 25.21 1.04 -21.01
CA GLU A 35 25.98 0.03 -21.71
C GLU A 35 25.46 -1.40 -21.43
N ASP A 36 24.64 -1.60 -20.38
CA ASP A 36 24.04 -2.88 -20.04
C ASP A 36 22.54 -2.86 -20.31
N ASP A 37 22.05 -3.87 -21.04
CA ASP A 37 20.62 -4.11 -21.23
C ASP A 37 20.01 -4.91 -20.05
N ASP A 38 20.82 -5.26 -19.04
CA ASP A 38 20.45 -6.15 -17.93
C ASP A 38 20.11 -5.37 -16.65
N PHE A 39 19.42 -6.04 -15.74
CA PHE A 39 18.98 -5.49 -14.46
C PHE A 39 20.13 -5.42 -13.45
N VAL A 40 20.32 -4.24 -12.84
CA VAL A 40 21.32 -3.99 -11.79
C VAL A 40 20.62 -3.71 -10.45
N GLU A 41 21.16 -4.28 -9.37
CA GLU A 41 20.70 -4.02 -8.01
C GLU A 41 20.96 -2.56 -7.61
N ILE A 42 19.95 -1.92 -7.01
CA ILE A 42 20.00 -0.56 -6.50
C ILE A 42 20.07 -0.59 -4.98
N GLU A 43 21.09 0.06 -4.43
CA GLU A 43 21.26 0.17 -2.99
C GLU A 43 20.30 1.23 -2.40
N PRO A 44 19.79 1.04 -1.17
CA PRO A 44 18.84 1.97 -0.56
C PRO A 44 19.29 3.44 -0.57
N ASN A 45 20.58 3.71 -0.33
CA ASN A 45 21.14 5.06 -0.28
C ASN A 45 21.19 5.79 -1.63
N GLU A 46 20.93 5.09 -2.75
CA GLU A 46 20.90 5.68 -4.10
C GLU A 46 19.55 6.32 -4.44
N TRP A 47 18.53 6.20 -3.56
CA TRP A 47 17.16 6.66 -3.83
C TRP A 47 17.05 8.12 -4.28
N GLU A 48 17.90 9.00 -3.75
CA GLU A 48 17.89 10.42 -4.11
C GLU A 48 18.30 10.67 -5.57
N MET A 49 19.27 9.91 -6.06
CA MET A 49 19.74 10.01 -7.43
C MET A 49 18.64 9.51 -8.37
N ILE A 50 18.09 8.33 -8.08
CA ILE A 50 16.98 7.74 -8.84
C ILE A 50 15.77 8.66 -8.89
N ALA A 51 15.46 9.37 -7.79
CA ALA A 51 14.35 10.30 -7.75
C ALA A 51 14.55 11.55 -8.62
N LYS A 52 15.80 12.03 -8.74
CA LYS A 52 16.16 13.26 -9.46
C LYS A 52 16.34 13.03 -10.96
N ASP A 53 16.84 11.87 -11.36
CA ASP A 53 17.12 11.52 -12.75
C ASP A 53 15.98 10.69 -13.34
N ASP A 54 15.52 11.08 -14.53
CA ASP A 54 14.44 10.43 -15.25
C ASP A 54 14.91 9.35 -16.22
N ILE A 55 16.21 9.05 -16.29
CA ILE A 55 16.69 7.89 -17.06
C ILE A 55 16.21 6.56 -16.49
N TYR A 56 16.04 6.46 -15.16
CA TYR A 56 15.65 5.23 -14.47
C TYR A 56 14.14 5.03 -14.55
N GLN A 57 13.67 4.07 -15.33
CA GLN A 57 12.24 3.89 -15.63
C GLN A 57 11.72 2.49 -15.33
N THR A 58 12.55 1.47 -15.52
CA THR A 58 12.13 0.08 -15.43
C THR A 58 12.68 -0.55 -14.15
N PHE A 59 11.77 -1.01 -13.29
CA PHE A 59 12.11 -1.55 -11.97
C PHE A 59 11.45 -2.90 -11.72
N GLN A 60 12.19 -3.78 -11.05
CA GLN A 60 11.69 -5.08 -10.61
C GLN A 60 12.09 -5.37 -9.16
N LEU A 61 11.23 -6.10 -8.44
CA LEU A 61 11.57 -6.78 -7.20
C LEU A 61 11.99 -8.21 -7.50
N TRP A 62 13.21 -8.56 -7.12
CA TRP A 62 13.78 -9.91 -7.23
C TRP A 62 13.93 -10.51 -5.84
N GLU A 63 13.73 -11.82 -5.71
CA GLU A 63 13.84 -12.51 -4.43
C GLU A 63 15.31 -12.55 -3.96
N ASN A 64 15.56 -12.31 -2.67
CA ASN A 64 16.88 -12.43 -2.03
C ASN A 64 16.91 -13.57 -0.97
N LEU A 65 15.98 -14.53 -1.07
CA LEU A 65 15.76 -15.64 -0.13
C LEU A 65 15.75 -17.01 -0.82
N GLN A 66 15.88 -18.07 -0.01
CA GLN A 66 15.92 -19.47 -0.44
C GLN A 66 14.51 -20.11 -0.45
N ASP A 67 14.19 -20.81 -1.55
CA ASP A 67 13.08 -21.76 -1.75
C ASP A 67 11.74 -21.43 -1.04
N LEU A 68 11.25 -20.20 -1.20
CA LEU A 68 9.87 -19.87 -0.84
C LEU A 68 8.94 -20.11 -2.04
N TYR A 69 7.73 -20.59 -1.77
CA TYR A 69 6.70 -20.70 -2.81
C TYR A 69 6.32 -19.30 -3.31
N GLU A 70 6.08 -19.17 -4.61
CA GLU A 70 5.69 -17.90 -5.26
C GLU A 70 4.52 -17.19 -4.55
N GLU A 71 3.51 -17.94 -4.09
CA GLU A 71 2.37 -17.40 -3.33
C GLU A 71 2.79 -16.79 -1.98
N THR A 72 3.77 -17.41 -1.30
CA THR A 72 4.30 -16.88 -0.03
C THR A 72 5.07 -15.59 -0.28
N ILE A 73 5.86 -15.55 -1.35
CA ILE A 73 6.60 -14.37 -1.79
C ILE A 73 5.64 -13.23 -2.11
N GLU A 74 4.54 -13.51 -2.81
CA GLU A 74 3.52 -12.53 -3.18
C GLU A 74 2.80 -11.97 -1.94
N LEU A 75 2.44 -12.82 -0.97
CA LEU A 75 1.80 -12.37 0.26
C LEU A 75 2.74 -11.52 1.14
N MET A 76 4.00 -11.94 1.26
CA MET A 76 5.01 -11.19 2.01
C MET A 76 5.30 -9.84 1.34
N SER A 77 5.50 -9.82 0.02
CA SER A 77 5.77 -8.58 -0.71
C SER A 77 4.64 -7.58 -0.55
N LYS A 78 3.37 -8.02 -0.62
CA LYS A 78 2.19 -7.19 -0.35
C LYS A 78 2.25 -6.59 1.06
N GLY A 79 2.46 -7.40 2.10
CA GLY A 79 2.52 -6.90 3.48
C GLY A 79 3.67 -5.90 3.72
N PHE A 80 4.83 -6.12 3.08
CA PHE A 80 5.95 -5.18 3.15
C PHE A 80 5.66 -3.88 2.40
N ILE A 81 5.16 -3.96 1.17
CA ILE A 81 4.80 -2.80 0.35
C ILE A 81 3.74 -1.96 1.07
N ASP A 82 2.73 -2.59 1.66
CA ASP A 82 1.69 -1.90 2.44
C ASP A 82 2.30 -1.14 3.63
N LYS A 83 3.21 -1.78 4.37
CA LYS A 83 3.91 -1.16 5.51
C LYS A 83 4.81 0.01 5.09
N ILE A 84 5.51 -0.13 3.97
CA ILE A 84 6.48 0.86 3.46
C ILE A 84 5.77 2.06 2.87
N THR A 85 4.81 1.82 1.98
CA THR A 85 4.10 2.90 1.27
C THR A 85 3.21 3.67 2.22
N ASN A 86 2.68 3.01 3.25
CA ASN A 86 1.74 3.59 4.20
C ASN A 86 0.59 4.33 3.48
N GLU A 87 0.29 3.94 2.22
CA GLU A 87 -0.79 4.48 1.38
C GLU A 87 -2.09 3.81 1.79
N SER A 88 -2.37 4.03 3.08
CA SER A 88 -2.69 2.96 3.99
C SER A 88 -4.08 2.40 3.73
N LEU A 89 -4.19 1.08 3.88
CA LEU A 89 -5.48 0.44 4.14
C LEU A 89 -6.29 1.26 5.17
N GLU A 90 -5.63 1.81 6.19
CA GLU A 90 -6.22 2.76 7.15
C GLU A 90 -6.75 4.05 6.49
N LYS A 91 -6.03 4.70 5.57
CA LYS A 91 -6.49 5.87 4.82
C LYS A 91 -7.67 5.51 3.93
N HIS A 92 -7.62 4.37 3.26
CA HIS A 92 -8.73 3.89 2.44
C HIS A 92 -9.98 3.59 3.30
N ILE A 93 -9.83 2.87 4.40
CA ILE A 93 -10.91 2.60 5.37
C ILE A 93 -11.42 3.93 5.96
N THR A 94 -10.53 4.88 6.26
CA THR A 94 -10.90 6.22 6.75
C THR A 94 -11.75 6.98 5.72
N GLU A 95 -11.38 6.94 4.45
CA GLU A 95 -12.14 7.57 3.38
C GLU A 95 -13.50 6.89 3.20
N LEU A 96 -13.56 5.56 3.23
CA LEU A 96 -14.81 4.80 3.16
C LEU A 96 -15.75 5.12 4.33
N ALA A 97 -15.26 5.08 5.57
CA ALA A 97 -16.02 5.45 6.76
C ALA A 97 -16.62 6.86 6.63
N LYS A 98 -15.80 7.84 6.28
CA LYS A 98 -16.23 9.24 6.09
C LYS A 98 -17.28 9.37 4.98
N ASN A 99 -17.10 8.68 3.87
CA ASN A 99 -18.00 8.77 2.73
C ASN A 99 -19.38 8.17 3.08
N TYR A 100 -19.43 6.96 3.64
CA TYR A 100 -20.68 6.33 4.05
C TYR A 100 -21.39 7.12 5.15
N ARG A 101 -20.65 7.62 6.16
CA ARG A 101 -21.24 8.45 7.22
C ARG A 101 -21.81 9.77 6.70
N ARG A 102 -21.20 10.37 5.67
CA ARG A 102 -21.72 11.57 5.00
C ARG A 102 -22.97 11.28 4.16
N GLU A 103 -23.07 10.10 3.58
CA GLU A 103 -24.23 9.67 2.78
C GLU A 103 -25.44 9.28 3.63
N TRP A 104 -25.20 8.81 4.86
CA TRP A 104 -26.24 8.49 5.83
C TRP A 104 -27.08 9.73 6.19
N LYS A 105 -28.39 9.55 6.24
CA LYS A 105 -29.35 10.63 6.53
C LYS A 105 -30.18 10.23 7.74
N GLU A 106 -29.88 10.83 8.89
CA GLU A 106 -30.61 10.63 10.16
C GLU A 106 -32.14 10.70 9.98
N LYS A 107 -32.63 11.68 9.22
CA LYS A 107 -34.07 11.86 8.92
C LYS A 107 -34.74 10.70 8.16
N LEU A 108 -33.98 9.77 7.59
CA LEU A 108 -34.52 8.59 6.90
C LEU A 108 -34.54 7.34 7.79
N SER A 109 -33.97 7.38 9.01
CA SER A 109 -33.99 6.24 9.96
C SER A 109 -35.40 5.94 10.49
N GLU A 110 -36.32 6.90 10.44
CA GLU A 110 -37.74 6.72 10.81
C GLU A 110 -38.66 6.69 9.58
N SER A 111 -38.11 6.55 8.36
CA SER A 111 -38.89 6.62 7.14
C SER A 111 -39.85 5.43 7.02
N ALA A 112 -41.15 5.71 6.90
CA ALA A 112 -42.17 4.69 6.58
C ALA A 112 -42.02 4.12 5.15
N LYS A 113 -41.20 4.74 4.30
CA LYS A 113 -40.93 4.25 2.95
C LYS A 113 -39.81 3.20 3.00
N ILE A 114 -40.23 1.93 3.00
CA ILE A 114 -39.36 0.75 3.17
C ILE A 114 -38.09 0.78 2.31
N LYS A 115 -38.17 1.17 1.04
CA LYS A 115 -37.00 1.22 0.15
C LYS A 115 -35.99 2.30 0.53
N GLU A 116 -36.48 3.48 0.92
CA GLU A 116 -35.62 4.60 1.32
C GLU A 116 -34.98 4.32 2.68
N TYR A 117 -35.77 3.79 3.63
CA TYR A 117 -35.28 3.32 4.93
C TYR A 117 -34.22 2.22 4.76
N GLY A 118 -34.54 1.14 4.03
CA GLY A 118 -33.63 0.00 3.89
C GLY A 118 -32.30 0.34 3.22
N PHE A 119 -32.29 1.27 2.25
CA PHE A 119 -31.03 1.77 1.70
C PHE A 119 -30.25 2.62 2.71
N ASN A 120 -30.93 3.47 3.49
CA ASN A 120 -30.29 4.28 4.52
C ASN A 120 -29.65 3.43 5.63
N GLU A 121 -30.32 2.36 6.08
CA GLU A 121 -29.78 1.38 7.04
C GLU A 121 -28.56 0.64 6.48
N PHE A 122 -28.59 0.27 5.19
CA PHE A 122 -27.43 -0.35 4.55
C PHE A 122 -26.20 0.57 4.56
N ILE A 123 -26.40 1.85 4.26
CA ILE A 123 -25.33 2.87 4.30
C ILE A 123 -24.81 3.04 5.72
N ASP A 124 -25.70 3.04 6.71
CA ASP A 124 -25.32 3.16 8.12
C ASP A 124 -24.45 1.99 8.58
N GLY A 125 -24.89 0.75 8.34
CA GLY A 125 -24.13 -0.44 8.70
C GLY A 125 -22.79 -0.54 7.97
N LYS A 126 -22.66 0.04 6.77
CA LYS A 126 -21.35 0.19 6.09
C LYS A 126 -20.45 1.20 6.79
N ALA A 127 -20.99 2.35 7.21
CA ALA A 127 -20.22 3.35 7.94
C ALA A 127 -19.69 2.76 9.27
N GLU A 128 -20.57 2.15 10.07
CA GLU A 128 -20.22 1.53 11.35
C GLU A 128 -19.13 0.45 11.18
N ALA A 129 -19.28 -0.44 10.20
CA ALA A 129 -18.29 -1.50 9.99
C ALA A 129 -16.88 -0.96 9.67
N TYR A 130 -16.77 0.14 8.91
CA TYR A 130 -15.47 0.75 8.64
C TYR A 130 -14.94 1.53 9.84
N GLU A 131 -15.80 2.18 10.62
CA GLU A 131 -15.45 2.85 11.87
C GLU A 131 -14.90 1.85 12.90
N ASP A 132 -15.55 0.69 13.07
CA ASP A 132 -15.09 -0.42 13.91
C ASP A 132 -13.71 -0.93 13.47
N CYS A 133 -13.51 -1.10 12.16
CA CYS A 133 -12.20 -1.49 11.62
C CYS A 133 -11.11 -0.47 11.98
N LEU A 134 -11.40 0.84 11.91
CA LEU A 134 -10.43 1.88 12.31
C LEU A 134 -10.14 1.83 13.80
N GLU A 135 -11.16 1.62 14.63
CA GLU A 135 -10.98 1.47 16.08
C GLU A 135 -10.07 0.28 16.40
N ILE A 136 -10.27 -0.87 15.76
CA ILE A 136 -9.40 -2.04 15.90
C ILE A 136 -7.98 -1.70 15.47
N ILE A 137 -7.78 -1.07 14.31
CA ILE A 137 -6.45 -0.69 13.81
C ILE A 137 -5.73 0.24 14.81
N ILE A 138 -6.44 1.21 15.38
CA ILE A 138 -5.89 2.16 16.35
C ILE A 138 -5.53 1.45 17.67
N ASN A 139 -6.44 0.62 18.19
CA ASN A 139 -6.28 -0.01 19.49
C ASN A 139 -5.24 -1.14 19.50
N TYR A 140 -5.00 -1.79 18.36
CA TYR A 140 -4.06 -2.92 18.23
C TYR A 140 -2.80 -2.59 17.44
N ARG A 141 -2.50 -1.30 17.23
CA ARG A 141 -1.22 -0.86 16.68
C ARG A 141 -0.12 -1.11 17.72
N VAL A 142 0.72 -2.13 17.48
CA VAL A 142 1.96 -2.39 18.22
C VAL A 142 3.06 -1.44 17.74
#